data_AF-A0A1Y0RV47-F1
#
_entry.id   AF-A0A1Y0RV47-F1
#
_cell.length_a   1.000
_cell.length_b   1.000
_cell.length_c   1.000
_cell.angle_alpha   90.00
_cell.angle_beta   90.00
_cell.angle_gamma   90.00
#
_symmetry.space_group_name_H-M   'P 1'
#
loop_
_entity.id
_entity.type
_entity.pdbx_description
1 polymer ?
#
loop_
_entity_poly.entity_id
_entity_poly.type
_entity_poly.pdbx_seq_one_letter_code
_entity_poly.pdbx_strand_id
1 'polypeptide(L)'
;MRDSNLPETELLKTVLQPLLEDFQYWFARSRDFLETERLLFMSQDEQSDLLMRVKKAQEEVNTAKMLFTVIGGQVGLDMATLAPWHQLVTQCWNVAMRFRSQQENGQQQDDI
;
A
#
# COMPACT_ATOMS: atom_id res chain seq x y z
N MET A 1 -25.69 -20.78 -8.08
CA MET A 1 -24.80 -21.86 -7.61
C MET A 1 -23.38 -21.37 -7.83
N ARG A 2 -22.60 -21.16 -6.76
CA ARG A 2 -21.20 -20.73 -6.87
C ARG A 2 -20.38 -21.98 -7.13
N ASP A 3 -19.56 -21.96 -8.18
CA ASP A 3 -18.66 -23.04 -8.55
C ASP A 3 -17.57 -23.21 -7.48
N SER A 4 -17.86 -24.03 -6.47
CA SER A 4 -16.97 -24.31 -5.33
C SER A 4 -15.86 -25.33 -5.66
N ASN A 5 -15.47 -25.49 -6.92
CA ASN A 5 -14.53 -26.52 -7.39
C ASN A 5 -13.36 -25.94 -8.22
N LEU A 6 -12.97 -24.68 -7.99
CA LEU A 6 -11.71 -24.20 -8.56
C LEU A 6 -10.55 -24.89 -7.83
N PRO A 7 -9.54 -25.42 -8.56
CA PRO A 7 -8.31 -25.89 -7.94
C PRO A 7 -7.73 -24.80 -7.03
N GLU A 8 -7.19 -25.17 -5.88
CA GLU A 8 -6.64 -24.23 -4.87
C GLU A 8 -5.72 -23.16 -5.50
N THR A 9 -4.94 -23.54 -6.52
CA THR A 9 -4.08 -22.66 -7.30
C THR A 9 -4.84 -21.57 -8.07
N GLU A 10 -6.01 -21.87 -8.64
CA GLU A 10 -6.83 -20.89 -9.35
C GLU A 10 -7.52 -19.94 -8.37
N LEU A 11 -7.98 -20.45 -7.23
CA LEU A 11 -8.53 -19.60 -6.17
C LEU A 11 -7.46 -18.63 -5.62
N LEU A 12 -6.24 -19.12 -5.40
CA LEU A 12 -5.12 -18.28 -4.97
C LEU A 12 -4.81 -17.17 -5.98
N LYS A 13 -4.85 -17.48 -7.29
CA LYS A 13 -4.68 -16.48 -8.35
C LYS A 13 -5.75 -15.39 -8.32
N THR A 14 -7.01 -15.79 -8.19
CA THR A 14 -8.14 -14.84 -8.15
C THR A 14 -8.10 -13.89 -6.96
N VAL A 15 -7.39 -14.24 -5.88
CA VAL A 15 -7.21 -13.38 -4.70
C VAL A 15 -5.91 -12.59 -4.78
N LEU A 16 -4.82 -13.24 -5.13
CA LEU A 16 -3.49 -12.65 -5.04
C LEU A 16 -3.25 -11.59 -6.12
N GLN A 17 -3.78 -11.78 -7.33
CA GLN A 17 -3.60 -10.78 -8.40
C GLN A 17 -4.28 -9.44 -8.07
N PRO A 18 -5.58 -9.39 -7.70
CA PRO A 18 -6.21 -8.15 -7.24
C PRO A 18 -5.51 -7.53 -6.02
N LEU A 19 -5.06 -8.37 -5.08
CA LEU A 19 -4.36 -7.88 -3.89
C LEU A 19 -3.03 -7.18 -4.25
N LEU A 20 -2.26 -7.72 -5.19
CA LEU A 20 -1.04 -7.08 -5.68
C LEU A 20 -1.34 -5.76 -6.41
N GLU A 21 -2.45 -5.70 -7.15
CA GLU A 21 -2.93 -4.47 -7.78
C GLU A 21 -3.32 -3.40 -6.74
N ASP A 22 -4.00 -3.81 -5.67
CA ASP A 22 -4.32 -2.93 -4.54
C ASP A 22 -3.05 -2.38 -3.89
N PHE A 23 -2.06 -3.22 -3.61
CA PHE A 23 -0.78 -2.75 -3.06
C PHE A 23 -0.09 -1.75 -3.98
N GLN A 24 -0.06 -1.98 -5.29
CA GLN A 24 0.51 -1.03 -6.25
C GLN A 24 -0.19 0.32 -6.18
N TYR A 25 -1.52 0.32 -6.19
CA TYR A 25 -2.32 1.53 -6.12
C TYR A 25 -2.06 2.30 -4.82
N TRP A 26 -2.09 1.61 -3.68
CA TRP A 26 -1.92 2.26 -2.37
C TRP A 26 -0.51 2.78 -2.15
N PHE A 27 0.53 2.10 -2.63
CA PHE A 27 1.90 2.61 -2.55
C PHE A 27 2.12 3.80 -3.48
N ALA A 28 1.58 3.79 -4.70
CA ALA A 28 1.64 4.95 -5.59
C ALA A 28 0.98 6.17 -4.94
N ARG A 29 -0.24 6.01 -4.44
CA ARG A 29 -0.96 7.09 -3.75
C ARG A 29 -0.23 7.59 -2.51
N SER A 30 0.33 6.69 -1.71
CA SER A 30 1.06 7.06 -0.48
C SER A 30 2.35 7.79 -0.80
N ARG A 31 3.06 7.37 -1.85
CA ARG A 31 4.26 8.05 -2.36
C ARG A 31 3.92 9.47 -2.79
N ASP A 32 2.92 9.64 -3.65
CA ASP A 32 2.53 10.96 -4.15
C ASP A 32 2.24 11.90 -2.98
N PHE A 33 1.42 11.45 -2.03
CA PHE A 33 1.11 12.19 -0.80
C PHE A 33 2.35 12.60 0.01
N LEU A 34 3.30 11.68 0.22
CA LEU A 34 4.51 11.95 0.99
C LEU A 34 5.53 12.80 0.23
N GLU A 35 5.45 12.87 -1.11
CA GLU A 35 6.29 13.72 -1.95
C GLU A 35 5.73 15.14 -2.09
N THR A 36 4.40 15.31 -2.06
CA THR A 36 3.74 16.61 -2.27
C THR A 36 3.46 17.37 -1.00
N GLU A 37 3.12 16.68 0.09
CA GLU A 37 2.68 17.32 1.33
C GLU A 37 3.82 17.50 2.32
N ARG A 38 3.78 18.58 3.10
CA ARG A 38 4.65 18.74 4.28
C ARG A 38 3.89 18.35 5.54
N LEU A 39 4.32 17.30 6.22
CA LEU A 39 3.64 16.77 7.39
C LEU A 39 4.18 17.43 8.66
N LEU A 40 3.48 18.43 9.20
CA LEU A 40 3.94 19.21 10.37
C LEU A 40 3.95 18.42 11.69
N PHE A 41 3.30 17.25 11.73
CA PHE A 41 3.20 16.40 12.91
C PHE A 41 4.28 15.33 13.02
N MET A 42 5.21 15.30 12.06
CA MET A 42 6.39 14.44 12.07
C MET A 42 7.59 15.22 11.52
N SER A 43 8.80 14.79 11.86
CA SER A 43 10.02 15.39 11.33
C SER A 43 10.21 15.09 9.85
N GLN A 44 11.06 15.89 9.18
CA GLN A 44 11.44 15.64 7.78
C GLN A 44 12.15 14.30 7.62
N ASP A 45 12.97 13.90 8.60
CA ASP A 45 13.69 12.63 8.57
C ASP A 45 12.72 11.44 8.67
N GLU A 46 11.73 11.52 9.56
CA GLU A 46 10.68 10.48 9.66
C GLU A 46 9.84 10.40 8.38
N GLN A 47 9.50 11.54 7.76
CA GLN A 47 8.75 11.57 6.51
C GLN A 47 9.58 10.97 5.36
N SER A 48 10.87 11.29 5.31
CA SER A 48 11.82 10.77 4.32
C SER A 48 12.04 9.26 4.48
N ASP A 49 12.18 8.76 5.71
CA ASP A 49 12.27 7.31 5.99
C ASP A 49 11.02 6.57 5.52
N LEU A 50 9.83 7.09 5.85
CA LEU A 50 8.58 6.50 5.42
C LEU A 50 8.46 6.48 3.89
N LEU A 51 8.82 7.59 3.22
CA LEU A 51 8.83 7.66 1.77
C LEU A 51 9.79 6.66 1.14
N MET A 52 11.00 6.50 1.70
CA MET A 52 11.98 5.51 1.23
C MET A 52 11.44 4.09 1.32
N ARG A 53 10.80 3.74 2.45
CA ARG A 53 10.18 2.44 2.66
C ARG A 53 9.02 2.19 1.67
N VAL A 54 8.20 3.20 1.39
CA VAL A 54 7.13 3.13 0.38
C VAL A 54 7.69 2.87 -1.01
N LYS A 55 8.74 3.59 -1.43
CA LYS A 55 9.38 3.39 -2.73
C LYS A 55 9.94 1.98 -2.88
N LYS A 56 10.62 1.49 -1.85
CA LYS A 56 11.14 0.11 -1.82
C LYS A 56 10.02 -0.92 -1.95
N ALA A 57 8.95 -0.79 -1.16
CA ALA A 57 7.81 -1.71 -1.24
C ALA A 57 7.12 -1.67 -2.61
N GLN A 58 7.06 -0.50 -3.25
CA GLN A 58 6.52 -0.37 -4.60
C GLN A 58 7.34 -1.19 -5.62
N GLU A 59 8.67 -1.15 -5.56
CA GLU A 59 9.55 -1.96 -6.41
C GLU A 59 9.40 -3.47 -6.14
N GLU A 60 9.30 -3.85 -4.88
CA GLU A 60 9.08 -5.24 -4.46
C GLU A 60 7.74 -5.78 -5.01
N VAL A 61 6.65 -5.05 -4.83
CA VAL A 61 5.33 -5.44 -5.35
C VAL A 61 5.32 -5.50 -6.88
N ASN A 62 5.95 -4.55 -7.55
CA ASN A 62 6.08 -4.57 -9.01
C ASN A 62 6.81 -5.84 -9.49
N THR A 63 7.90 -6.19 -8.81
CA THR A 63 8.68 -7.41 -9.10
C THR A 63 7.85 -8.66 -8.84
N ALA A 64 7.17 -8.71 -7.70
CA ALA A 64 6.30 -9.84 -7.34
C ALA A 64 5.16 -10.03 -8.33
N LYS A 65 4.50 -8.95 -8.76
CA LYS A 65 3.45 -8.98 -9.79
C LYS A 65 3.98 -9.47 -11.14
N MET A 66 5.11 -8.94 -11.59
CA MET A 66 5.73 -9.40 -12.85
C MET A 66 6.05 -10.90 -12.79
N LEU A 67 6.69 -11.35 -11.70
CA LEU A 67 7.02 -12.77 -11.51
C LEU A 67 5.75 -13.62 -11.50
N PHE A 68 4.73 -13.19 -10.76
CA PHE A 68 3.44 -13.87 -10.65
C PHE A 68 2.75 -14.04 -12.01
N THR A 69 2.78 -13.00 -12.86
CA THR A 69 2.25 -13.07 -14.22
C THR A 69 3.07 -13.99 -15.12
N VAL A 70 4.41 -13.92 -15.07
CA VAL A 70 5.31 -14.70 -15.94
C VAL A 70 5.21 -16.20 -15.67
N ILE A 71 5.06 -16.61 -14.42
CA ILE A 71 4.95 -18.02 -14.03
C ILE A 71 3.51 -18.55 -14.09
N GLY A 72 2.57 -17.76 -14.63
CA GLY A 72 1.16 -18.13 -14.70
C GLY A 72 0.54 -18.40 -13.33
N GLY A 73 0.97 -17.68 -12.29
CA GLY A 73 0.47 -17.79 -10.92
C GLY A 73 0.74 -19.12 -10.21
N GLN A 74 1.77 -19.86 -10.62
CA GLN A 74 2.09 -21.18 -10.07
C GLN A 74 2.88 -21.17 -8.76
N VAL A 75 3.60 -20.09 -8.43
CA VAL A 75 4.26 -19.94 -7.11
C VAL A 75 3.42 -18.98 -6.27
N GLY A 76 2.93 -19.49 -5.13
CA GLY A 76 2.30 -18.66 -4.11
C GLY A 76 3.35 -17.74 -3.49
N LEU A 77 3.09 -16.43 -3.48
CA LEU A 77 3.85 -15.53 -2.63
C LEU A 77 3.67 -15.98 -1.19
N ASP A 78 4.79 -16.09 -0.46
CA ASP A 78 4.72 -16.41 0.96
C ASP A 78 3.94 -15.29 1.68
N MET A 79 3.03 -15.68 2.57
CA MET A 79 2.30 -14.74 3.43
C MET A 79 3.28 -13.88 4.25
N ALA A 80 4.48 -14.40 4.55
CA ALA A 80 5.56 -13.64 5.17
C ALA A 80 6.03 -12.43 4.33
N THR A 81 5.85 -12.46 3.01
CA THR A 81 6.15 -11.34 2.10
C THR A 81 5.03 -10.30 2.06
N LEU A 82 3.77 -10.71 2.27
CA LEU A 82 2.61 -9.81 2.21
C LEU A 82 2.42 -8.98 3.49
N ALA A 83 2.74 -9.56 4.65
CA ALA A 83 2.51 -8.90 5.94
C ALA A 83 3.26 -7.55 6.08
N PRO A 84 4.55 -7.42 5.69
CA PRO A 84 5.24 -6.13 5.71
C PRO A 84 4.57 -5.07 4.82
N TRP A 85 4.07 -5.44 3.64
CA TRP A 85 3.41 -4.50 2.74
C TRP A 85 2.07 -4.02 3.32
N HIS A 86 1.28 -4.92 3.90
CA HIS A 86 0.03 -4.57 4.57
C HIS A 86 0.25 -3.62 5.76
N GLN A 87 1.26 -3.89 6.58
CA GLN A 87 1.65 -3.01 7.68
C GLN A 87 2.04 -1.62 7.18
N LEU A 88 2.79 -1.54 6.08
CA LEU A 88 3.21 -0.27 5.51
C LEU A 88 2.03 0.53 4.92
N VAL A 89 1.10 -0.12 4.21
CA VAL A 89 -0.13 0.53 3.74
C VAL A 89 -0.94 1.08 4.92
N THR A 90 -1.10 0.27 5.97
CA THR A 90 -1.81 0.69 7.19
C THR A 90 -1.14 1.90 7.85
N GLN A 91 0.20 1.90 7.93
CA GLN A 91 0.96 3.04 8.43
C GLN A 91 0.71 4.30 7.58
N CYS A 92 0.76 4.20 6.26
CA CYS A 92 0.51 5.33 5.36
C CYS A 92 -0.91 5.89 5.49
N TRP A 93 -1.91 5.01 5.66
CA TRP A 93 -3.29 5.44 5.93
C TRP A 93 -3.42 6.20 7.24
N ASN A 94 -2.79 5.74 8.32
CA ASN A 94 -2.82 6.43 9.60
C ASN A 94 -2.21 7.84 9.50
N VAL A 95 -1.10 7.97 8.78
CA VAL A 95 -0.47 9.27 8.50
C VAL A 95 -1.40 10.17 7.69
N ALA A 96 -2.02 9.65 6.62
CA ALA A 96 -2.95 10.42 5.80
C ALA A 96 -4.24 10.82 6.55
N MET A 97 -4.76 9.95 7.44
CA MET A 97 -5.90 10.28 8.31
C MET A 97 -5.55 11.40 9.29
N ARG A 98 -4.39 11.30 9.94
CA ARG A 98 -3.92 12.36 10.85
C ARG A 98 -3.74 13.68 10.12
N PHE A 99 -3.16 13.67 8.92
CA PHE A 99 -3.03 14.85 8.09
C PHE A 99 -4.37 15.52 7.80
N ARG A 100 -5.38 14.75 7.37
CA ARG A 100 -6.73 15.28 7.12
C ARG A 100 -7.36 15.90 8.37
N SER A 101 -7.26 15.23 9.52
CA SER A 101 -7.78 15.78 10.78
C SER A 101 -7.14 17.11 11.20
N GLN A 102 -5.88 17.34 10.82
CA GLN A 102 -5.22 18.63 11.09
C GLN A 102 -5.67 19.73 10.15
N GLN A 103 -5.96 19.41 8.88
CA GLN A 103 -6.51 20.39 7.96
C GLN A 103 -7.91 20.84 8.38
N GLU A 104 -8.77 19.90 8.76
CA GLU A 104 -10.13 20.20 9.24
C GLU A 104 -10.11 21.13 10.45
N ASN A 105 -9.19 20.90 11.40
CA ASN A 105 -9.04 21.75 12.58
C ASN A 105 -8.40 23.12 12.27
N GLY A 106 -7.49 23.19 11.29
CA GLY A 106 -6.88 24.45 10.85
C GLY A 106 -7.88 25.38 10.15
N GLN A 107 -8.77 24.82 9.33
CA GLN A 107 -9.82 25.59 8.65
C GLN A 107 -10.85 26.21 9.60
N GLN A 108 -11.04 25.65 10.80
CA GLN A 108 -12.00 26.16 11.79
C GLN A 108 -11.44 27.32 12.64
N GLN A 109 -10.13 27.59 12.56
CA GLN A 109 -9.45 28.62 13.36
C GLN A 109 -9.23 29.94 12.59
N ASP A 110 -9.29 29.91 11.25
CA ASP A 110 -9.17 31.11 10.40
C ASP A 110 -10.52 31.83 10.14
N ASP A 111 -11.63 31.28 10.65
CA ASP A 111 -13.01 31.82 10.50
C ASP A 111 -13.52 32.58 11.76
N ILE A 112 -12.66 32.93 12.73
CA ILE A 112 -13.01 33.71 13.95
C ILE A 112 -12.23 35.02 14.05
#